data_AF-A0A9X2EEX7-F1
#
_entry.id   AF-A0A9X2EEX7-F1
#
_cell.length_a   1.000
_cell.length_b   1.000
_cell.length_c   1.000
_cell.angle_alpha   90.00
_cell.angle_beta   90.00
_cell.angle_gamma   90.00
#
_symmetry.space_group_name_H-M   'P 1'
#
loop_
_entity.id
_entity.type
_entity.pdbx_description
1 polymer ?
#
loop_
_entity_poly.entity_id
_entity_poly.type
_entity_poly.pdbx_seq_one_letter_code
_entity_poly.pdbx_strand_id
1 'polypeptide(L)' 'MTDVEMSHGTSILELCRDVKGLKLANNRLFDGLNNLGAGMALIMERLDIPPISLPVASPPTEAEIEAAPEEDYS' A
#
# COMPACT_ATOMS: atom_id res chain seq x y z
N MET A 1 -34.07 -15.62 -8.99
CA MET A 1 -32.86 -14.77 -8.93
C MET A 1 -32.64 -14.26 -10.33
N THR A 2 -32.64 -12.95 -10.51
CA THR A 2 -32.62 -12.28 -11.81
C THR A 2 -31.17 -12.14 -12.31
N ASP A 3 -30.96 -12.06 -13.63
CA ASP A 3 -29.62 -11.92 -14.24
C ASP A 3 -28.84 -10.70 -13.69
N VAL A 4 -29.54 -9.64 -13.31
CA VAL A 4 -28.97 -8.42 -12.72
C VAL A 4 -28.35 -8.71 -11.35
N GLU A 5 -29.00 -9.52 -10.52
CA GLU A 5 -28.50 -9.89 -9.19
C GLU A 5 -27.25 -10.78 -9.28
N MET A 6 -27.19 -11.67 -10.28
CA MET A 6 -26.01 -12.51 -10.52
C MET A 6 -24.84 -11.71 -11.08
N SER A 7 -25.08 -10.82 -12.05
CA SER A 7 -24.04 -9.94 -12.59
C SER A 7 -23.46 -9.01 -11.52
N HIS A 8 -24.32 -8.43 -10.68
CA HIS A 8 -23.89 -7.56 -9.58
C HIS A 8 -23.07 -8.32 -8.53
N GLY A 9 -23.49 -9.54 -8.18
CA GLY A 9 -22.74 -10.40 -7.25
C GLY A 9 -21.34 -10.75 -7.76
N THR A 10 -21.21 -11.09 -9.05
CA THR A 10 -19.90 -11.39 -9.67
C THR A 10 -18.99 -10.16 -9.65
N SER A 11 -19.48 -8.98 -10.05
CA SER A 11 -18.69 -7.76 -10.04
C SER A 11 -18.21 -7.37 -8.64
N ILE A 12 -19.02 -7.56 -7.60
CA ILE A 12 -18.60 -7.33 -6.21
C ILE A 12 -17.49 -8.30 -5.80
N LEU A 13 -17.57 -9.57 -6.19
CA LEU A 13 -16.57 -10.57 -5.84
C LEU A 13 -15.22 -10.27 -6.52
N GLU A 14 -15.24 -9.87 -7.80
CA GLU A 14 -14.04 -9.45 -8.54
C GLU A 14 -13.42 -8.22 -7.90
N LEU A 15 -14.22 -7.19 -7.62
CA LEU A 15 -13.74 -5.98 -6.94
C LEU A 15 -13.12 -6.29 -5.57
N CYS A 16 -13.78 -7.15 -4.77
CA CYS A 16 -13.24 -7.59 -3.47
C CYS A 16 -11.89 -8.29 -3.63
N ARG A 17 -11.75 -9.13 -4.67
CA ARG A 17 -10.50 -9.85 -4.94
C ARG A 17 -9.38 -8.88 -5.34
N ASP A 18 -9.67 -7.92 -6.19
CA ASP A 18 -8.69 -6.94 -6.67
C ASP A 18 -8.26 -6.01 -5.54
N VAL A 19 -9.21 -5.49 -4.76
CA VAL A 19 -8.93 -4.69 -3.55
C VAL A 19 -8.07 -5.49 -2.56
N LYS A 20 -8.33 -6.78 -2.37
CA LYS A 20 -7.49 -7.64 -1.51
C LYS A 20 -6.08 -7.80 -2.08
N GLY A 21 -5.94 -7.97 -3.40
CA GLY A 21 -4.66 -8.01 -4.08
C GLY A 21 -3.86 -6.73 -3.88
N LEU A 22 -4.49 -5.58 -4.09
CA LEU A 22 -3.90 -4.26 -3.89
C LEU A 22 -3.46 -4.04 -2.44
N LYS A 23 -4.30 -4.38 -1.45
CA LYS A 23 -3.94 -4.28 -0.03
C LYS A 23 -2.71 -5.13 0.32
N LEU A 24 -2.65 -6.36 -0.20
CA LEU A 24 -1.50 -7.24 0.02
C LEU A 24 -0.22 -6.70 -0.62
N ALA A 25 -0.31 -6.19 -1.85
CA ALA A 25 0.84 -5.60 -2.55
C ALA A 25 1.33 -4.35 -1.81
N ASN A 26 0.42 -3.48 -1.38
CA ASN A 26 0.76 -2.24 -0.69
C ASN A 26 1.44 -2.51 0.66
N ASN A 27 0.91 -3.45 1.46
CA ASN A 27 1.55 -3.86 2.71
C ASN A 27 2.99 -4.34 2.48
N ARG A 28 3.22 -5.17 1.45
CA ARG A 28 4.56 -5.65 1.10
C ARG A 28 5.50 -4.52 0.68
N LEU A 29 4.98 -3.48 0.01
CA LEU A 29 5.77 -2.32 -0.38
C LEU A 29 6.22 -1.52 0.84
N PHE A 30 5.32 -1.24 1.79
CA PHE A 30 5.68 -0.54 3.03
C PHE A 30 6.69 -1.34 3.86
N ASP A 31 6.46 -2.64 4.04
CA ASP A 31 7.39 -3.52 4.74
C ASP A 31 8.77 -3.54 4.05
N GLY A 32 8.78 -3.63 2.72
CA GLY A 32 10.00 -3.60 1.91
C GLY A 32 10.77 -2.29 2.06
N LEU A 33 10.08 -1.15 2.02
CA LEU A 33 10.68 0.18 2.17
C LEU A 33 11.28 0.38 3.56
N ASN A 34 10.57 -0.05 4.61
CA ASN A 34 11.04 0.03 5.99
C ASN A 34 12.27 -0.86 6.21
N ASN A 35 12.25 -2.08 5.68
CA ASN A 35 13.40 -2.99 5.75
C ASN A 35 14.61 -2.45 4.98
N LEU A 36 14.39 -1.84 3.81
CA LEU A 36 15.45 -1.17 3.05
C LEU A 36 16.06 -0.02 3.85
N GLY A 37 15.23 0.82 4.47
CA GLY A 37 15.71 1.92 5.31
C GLY A 37 16.55 1.43 6.49
N ALA A 38 16.09 0.38 7.19
CA ALA A 38 16.85 -0.25 8.27
C ALA A 38 18.17 -0.86 7.77
N GLY A 39 18.16 -1.54 6.62
CA GLY A 39 19.36 -2.11 6.02
C GLY A 39 20.40 -1.04 5.65
N MET A 40 19.95 0.09 5.11
CA MET A 40 20.82 1.22 4.78
C MET A 40 21.44 1.84 6.05
N ALA A 41 20.66 2.00 7.11
CA ALA A 41 21.17 2.50 8.39
C ALA A 41 22.27 1.58 8.96
N LEU A 42 22.09 0.26 8.88
CA LEU A 42 23.12 -0.71 9.29
C LEU A 42 24.39 -0.63 8.43
N ILE A 43 24.26 -0.42 7.11
CA ILE A 43 25.42 -0.23 6.23
C ILE A 43 26.18 1.05 6.61
N MET A 44 25.47 2.14 6.88
CA MET A 44 26.08 3.41 7.32
C MET A 44 26.86 3.23 8.62
N GLU A 45 26.26 2.57 9.62
CA GLU A 45 26.92 2.26 10.88
C GLU A 45 28.20 1.44 10.67
N ARG A 46 28.18 0.46 9.76
CA ARG A 46 29.37 -0.35 9.42
C ARG A 46 30.47 0.42 8.70
N LEU A 47 30.13 1.54 8.06
CA LEU A 47 31.06 2.42 7.38
C LEU A 47 31.51 3.61 8.25
N ASP A 48 31.12 3.64 9.52
CA ASP A 48 31.36 4.76 10.45
C ASP A 48 30.75 6.09 9.96
N ILE A 49 29.66 5.98 9.18
CA ILE A 49 28.85 7.10 8.70
C ILE A 49 27.65 7.26 9.64
N PRO A 50 27.35 8.47 10.15
CA PRO A 50 26.15 8.69 10.96
C PRO A 50 24.89 8.29 10.17
N PRO A 51 24.08 7.34 10.68
CA PRO A 51 22.93 6.85 9.94
C PRO A 51 21.85 7.93 9.84
N ILE A 52 21.25 8.04 8.66
CA ILE A 52 20.11 8.92 8.44
C ILE A 52 18.85 8.23 8.98
N SER A 53 18.09 8.93 9.82
CA SER A 53 16.79 8.45 10.25
C SER A 53 15.79 8.63 9.11
N LEU A 54 15.32 7.51 8.56
CA LEU A 54 14.22 7.49 7.61
C LEU A 54 12.90 7.31 8.39
N PRO A 55 11.86 8.10 8.09
CA PRO A 55 10.56 7.89 8.70
C PRO A 55 10.03 6.51 8.30
N VAL A 56 9.35 5.84 9.25
CA VAL A 56 8.68 4.56 8.98
C VAL A 56 7.51 4.84 8.04
N ALA A 57 7.54 4.23 6.87
CA ALA A 57 6.46 4.32 5.92
C ALA A 57 5.28 3.48 6.40
N SER A 58 4.08 4.06 6.35
CA SER A 58 2.83 3.43 6.75
C SER A 58 1.76 3.59 5.66
N PRO A 59 0.78 2.68 5.59
CA PRO A 59 -0.39 2.89 4.75
C PRO A 59 -1.08 4.23 5.02
N PRO A 60 -1.72 4.83 4.00
CA PRO A 60 -2.49 6.04 4.18
C PRO A 60 -3.67 5.79 5.14
N THR A 61 -3.98 6.80 5.93
CA THR A 61 -5.14 6.86 6.82
C THR A 61 -6.41 7.15 6.03
N GLU A 62 -7.57 6.86 6.62
CA GLU A 62 -8.86 7.15 5.99
C GLU A 62 -9.00 8.65 5.67
N ALA A 63 -8.57 9.53 6.58
CA ALA A 63 -8.60 10.97 6.37
C ALA A 63 -7.71 11.43 5.19
N GLU A 64 -6.56 10.78 4.99
CA GLU A 64 -5.69 11.06 3.83
C GLU A 64 -6.32 10.56 2.52
N ILE A 65 -7.04 9.44 2.55
CA ILE A 65 -7.78 8.91 1.40
C ILE A 65 -8.94 9.84 1.05
N GLU A 66 -9.73 10.26 2.05
CA GLU A 66 -10.87 11.18 1.85
C GLU A 66 -10.43 12.57 1.37
N ALA A 67 -9.24 13.02 1.78
CA ALA A 67 -8.67 14.28 1.34
C ALA A 67 -7.96 14.18 -0.02
N ALA A 68 -7.74 12.98 -0.55
CA ALA A 68 -7.07 12.79 -1.83
C ALA A 68 -7.98 13.31 -2.96
N PRO A 69 -7.46 14.11 -3.90
CA PRO A 69 -8.23 14.51 -5.06
C PRO A 69 -8.60 13.27 -5.88
N GLU A 70 -9.84 13.20 -6.37
CA GLU A 70 -10.20 12.22 -7.38
C GLU A 70 -9.41 12.54 -8.66
N GLU A 71 -8.38 11.75 -8.95
CA GLU A 71 -7.69 11.83 -10.22
C GLU A 71 -8.57 11.16 -11.28
N ASP A 72 -8.96 11.94 -12.30
CA ASP A 72 -9.58 11.42 -13.52
C ASP A 72 -8.53 10.57 -14.25
N TYR A 73 -8.53 9.26 -14.01
CA TYR A 73 -7.82 8.30 -14.83
C TYR A 73 -8.63 8.05 -16.11
N SER A 74 -8.62 9.05 -17.01
CA SER A 74 -9.21 9.00 -18.35
C SER A 74 -8.45 8.09 -19.30
#